data_AF-A0ABD5DXP4-F1
#
_entry.id   AF-A0ABD5DXP4-F1
#
_cell.length_a   1.000
_cell.length_b   1.000
_cell.length_c   1.000
_cell.angle_alpha   90.00
_cell.angle_beta   90.00
_cell.angle_gamma   90.00
#
_symmetry.space_group_name_H-M   'P 1'
#
loop_
_entity.id
_entity.type
_entity.pdbx_description
1 polymer ?
#
loop_
_entity_poly.entity_id
_entity_poly.type
_entity_poly.pdbx_seq_one_letter_code
_entity_poly.pdbx_strand_id
1 'polypeptide(L)'
;SAESESTTAAAPYLLAGAPSFDQSISQFREKFNADNPKLPLNEFRSIATSRDRANLTRAASKINENLYASTALERGTLKIKS
;
A
#
# COMPACT_ATOMS: atom_id res chain seq x y z
N SER A 1 -3.06 12.39 35.46
CA SER A 1 -4.19 11.99 34.61
C SER A 1 -4.17 12.85 33.36
N ALA A 2 -4.07 12.36 32.12
CA ALA A 2 -4.06 11.01 31.59
C ALA A 2 -3.11 11.00 30.37
N GLU A 3 -2.22 10.01 30.29
CA GLU A 3 -1.57 9.64 29.03
C GLU A 3 -2.66 9.05 28.15
N SER A 4 -3.06 9.77 27.11
CA SER A 4 -3.86 9.19 26.02
C SER A 4 -2.94 8.27 25.22
N GLU A 5 -2.71 7.07 25.74
CA GLU A 5 -2.30 5.92 24.94
C GLU A 5 -3.38 5.71 23.88
N SER A 6 -3.22 6.39 22.73
CA SER A 6 -3.88 6.02 21.50
C SER A 6 -3.40 4.63 21.14
N THR A 7 -4.08 3.62 21.67
CA THR A 7 -4.06 2.26 21.15
C THR A 7 -4.47 2.39 19.69
N THR A 8 -3.48 2.58 18.83
CA THR A 8 -3.67 2.65 17.39
C THR A 8 -4.23 1.29 17.03
N ALA A 9 -5.54 1.21 16.79
CA ALA A 9 -6.18 0.00 16.31
C ALA A 9 -5.34 -0.49 15.13
N ALA A 10 -4.78 -1.70 15.25
CA ALA A 10 -3.93 -2.23 14.21
C ALA A 10 -4.72 -2.22 12.91
N ALA A 11 -4.19 -1.56 11.88
CA ALA A 11 -4.90 -1.44 10.62
C ALA A 11 -5.29 -2.85 10.10
N PRO A 12 -6.49 -3.06 9.54
CA PRO A 12 -7.01 -4.40 9.22
C PRO A 12 -6.07 -5.23 8.33
N TYR A 13 -5.45 -4.62 7.32
CA TYR A 13 -4.44 -5.24 6.45
C TYR A 13 -3.17 -5.74 7.17
N LEU A 14 -2.98 -5.42 8.45
CA LEU A 14 -1.86 -5.87 9.28
C LEU A 14 -2.16 -7.13 10.10
N LEU A 15 -3.42 -7.61 10.09
CA LEU A 15 -3.84 -8.81 10.81
C LEU A 15 -3.43 -10.08 10.06
N ALA A 16 -3.15 -11.16 10.81
CA ALA A 16 -2.88 -12.46 10.21
C ALA A 16 -4.13 -12.96 9.47
N GLY A 17 -3.96 -13.45 8.24
CA GLY A 17 -5.08 -13.87 7.40
C GLY A 17 -5.87 -12.71 6.75
N ALA A 18 -5.39 -11.46 6.86
CA ALA A 18 -6.00 -10.35 6.15
C ALA A 18 -6.06 -10.65 4.64
N PRO A 19 -7.22 -10.39 3.99
CA PRO A 19 -7.40 -10.71 2.59
C PRO A 19 -6.46 -9.88 1.70
N SER A 20 -6.19 -10.44 0.52
CA SER A 20 -5.53 -9.74 -0.57
C SER A 20 -6.55 -9.58 -1.69
N PHE A 21 -6.54 -8.44 -2.37
CA PHE A 21 -7.27 -8.33 -3.63
C PHE A 21 -6.65 -9.27 -4.67
N ASP A 22 -7.47 -9.85 -5.55
CA ASP A 22 -6.95 -10.64 -6.66
C ASP A 22 -6.21 -9.81 -7.70
N GLN A 23 -6.53 -8.51 -7.77
CA GLN A 23 -5.84 -7.57 -8.63
C GLN A 23 -4.42 -7.30 -8.13
N SER A 24 -3.44 -7.39 -9.03
CA SER A 24 -2.07 -6.99 -8.73
C SER A 24 -1.91 -5.47 -8.76
N ILE A 25 -0.86 -4.96 -8.12
CA ILE A 25 -0.58 -3.51 -8.14
C ILE A 25 -0.37 -2.94 -9.55
N SER A 26 0.16 -3.75 -10.47
CA SER A 26 0.31 -3.37 -11.88
C SER A 26 -1.05 -3.22 -12.57
N GLN A 27 -1.95 -4.19 -12.39
CA GLN A 27 -3.30 -4.14 -12.96
C GLN A 27 -4.12 -2.97 -12.40
N PHE A 28 -4.00 -2.71 -11.09
CA PHE A 28 -4.61 -1.54 -10.45
C PHE A 28 -4.12 -0.24 -11.11
N ARG A 29 -2.80 -0.10 -11.27
CA ARG A 29 -2.18 1.08 -11.89
C ARG A 29 -2.67 1.30 -13.32
N GLU A 30 -2.68 0.25 -14.14
CA GLU A 30 -3.13 0.33 -15.53
C GLU A 30 -4.59 0.78 -15.63
N LYS A 31 -5.47 0.17 -14.82
CA LYS A 31 -6.88 0.56 -14.78
C LYS A 31 -7.05 1.99 -14.27
N PHE A 32 -6.38 2.36 -13.18
CA PHE A 32 -6.44 3.72 -12.64
C PHE A 32 -5.99 4.76 -13.67
N ASN A 33 -4.91 4.51 -14.40
CA ASN A 33 -4.39 5.42 -15.41
C ASN A 33 -5.33 5.58 -16.61
N ALA A 34 -5.98 4.49 -17.03
CA ALA A 34 -7.01 4.54 -18.07
C ALA A 34 -8.20 5.39 -17.63
N ASP A 35 -8.65 5.23 -16.38
CA ASP A 35 -9.78 5.97 -15.82
C ASP A 35 -9.40 7.44 -15.45
N ASN A 36 -8.12 7.72 -15.18
CA ASN A 36 -7.61 9.01 -14.69
C ASN A 36 -6.39 9.52 -15.50
N PRO A 37 -6.55 9.87 -16.79
CA PRO A 37 -5.44 10.23 -17.68
C PRO A 37 -4.68 11.50 -17.26
N LYS A 38 -5.28 12.36 -16.43
CA LYS A 38 -4.65 13.59 -15.92
C LYS A 38 -3.83 13.37 -14.64
N LEU A 39 -3.94 12.20 -14.01
CA LEU A 39 -3.27 11.88 -12.76
C LEU A 39 -2.63 10.48 -12.82
N PRO A 40 -1.76 10.19 -13.80
CA PRO A 40 -1.23 8.86 -13.97
C PRO A 40 -0.36 8.45 -12.77
N LEU A 41 -0.57 7.23 -12.31
CA LEU A 41 0.32 6.52 -11.40
C LEU A 41 1.51 5.96 -12.20
N ASN A 42 2.70 6.29 -11.69
CA ASN A 42 3.94 5.69 -12.14
C ASN A 42 4.12 4.29 -11.54
N GLU A 43 5.27 3.68 -11.81
CA GLU A 43 5.64 2.40 -11.22
C GLU A 43 5.72 2.49 -9.69
N PHE A 44 5.13 1.51 -9.00
CA PHE A 44 5.23 1.39 -7.55
C PHE A 44 6.59 0.81 -7.18
N ARG A 45 7.34 1.54 -6.35
CA ARG A 45 8.64 1.11 -5.84
C ARG A 45 8.52 0.71 -4.38
N SER A 46 9.19 -0.38 -4.00
CA SER A 46 9.24 -0.83 -2.61
C SER A 46 9.93 0.23 -1.74
N ILE A 47 9.29 0.57 -0.62
CA ILE A 47 9.87 1.43 0.43
C ILE A 47 10.29 0.50 1.57
N ALA A 48 11.59 0.26 1.68
CA ALA A 48 12.13 -0.44 2.84
C ALA A 48 11.99 0.46 4.07
N THR A 49 11.25 -0.01 5.08
CA THR A 49 11.28 0.59 6.42
C THR A 49 11.78 -0.47 7.38
N SER A 50 12.62 -0.10 8.36
CA SER A 50 13.29 -1.02 9.30
C SER A 50 12.35 -1.87 10.17
N ARG A 51 11.04 -1.76 9.96
CA ARG A 51 9.97 -2.46 10.66
C ARG A 51 9.04 -3.17 9.67
N ASP A 52 9.61 -3.68 8.59
CA ASP A 52 8.90 -4.52 7.63
C ASP A 52 8.35 -5.75 8.36
N ARG A 53 7.04 -5.76 8.61
CA ARG A 53 6.36 -6.92 9.18
C ARG A 53 6.54 -8.05 8.17
N ALA A 54 7.07 -9.19 8.62
CA ALA A 54 7.68 -10.26 7.83
C ALA A 54 6.93 -10.76 6.56
N ASN A 55 5.67 -10.37 6.34
CA ASN A 55 4.83 -10.83 5.23
C ASN A 55 4.30 -9.69 4.34
N LEU A 56 4.68 -8.44 4.60
CA LEU A 56 4.19 -7.27 3.85
C LEU A 56 5.35 -6.58 3.14
N THR A 57 5.06 -5.91 2.02
CA THR A 57 6.00 -5.00 1.36
C THR A 57 5.27 -3.69 1.15
N ARG A 58 5.79 -2.60 1.73
CA ARG A 58 5.26 -1.26 1.44
C ARG A 58 5.78 -0.81 0.09
N ALA A 59 4.91 -0.28 -0.76
CA ALA A 59 5.30 0.31 -2.02
C ALA A 59 4.62 1.67 -2.21
N ALA A 60 5.25 2.56 -2.97
CA ALA A 60 4.65 3.83 -3.36
C ALA A 60 4.98 4.22 -4.79
N SER A 61 4.09 5.01 -5.37
CA SER A 61 4.26 5.69 -6.66
C SER A 61 4.18 7.19 -6.44
N LYS A 62 5.21 7.93 -6.86
CA LYS A 62 5.21 9.39 -6.86
C LYS A 62 4.31 9.88 -8.00
N ILE A 63 3.35 10.74 -7.67
CA ILE A 63 2.47 11.38 -8.65
C ILE A 63 3.01 12.78 -8.97
N ASN A 64 3.36 13.54 -7.93
CA ASN A 64 4.08 14.81 -8.03
C ASN A 64 4.86 15.08 -6.74
N GLU A 65 5.38 16.29 -6.54
CA GLU A 65 6.16 16.65 -5.34
C GLU A 65 5.36 16.62 -4.03
N ASN A 66 4.04 16.82 -4.11
CA ASN A 66 3.14 16.95 -2.96
C ASN A 66 2.26 15.71 -2.77
N LEU A 67 2.21 14.82 -3.76
CA LEU A 67 1.29 13.69 -3.81
C LEU A 67 1.99 12.39 -4.20
N TYR A 68 1.78 11.38 -3.36
CA TYR A 68 2.20 10.01 -3.60
C TYR A 68 1.04 9.05 -3.29
N ALA A 69 0.95 7.98 -4.08
CA ALA A 69 0.10 6.83 -3.75
C ALA A 69 0.94 5.80 -3.01
N SER A 70 0.41 5.21 -1.95
CA SER A 70 1.09 4.16 -1.20
C SER A 70 0.19 2.94 -1.03
N THR A 71 0.80 1.77 -0.92
CA THR A 71 0.09 0.49 -0.80
C THR A 71 0.89 -0.50 0.04
N ALA A 72 0.17 -1.44 0.65
CA ALA A 72 0.75 -2.62 1.27
C ALA A 72 0.54 -3.81 0.32
N LEU A 73 1.64 -4.46 -0.05
CA LEU A 73 1.63 -5.64 -0.89
C LEU A 73 1.87 -6.87 -0.04
N GLU A 74 1.25 -7.98 -0.41
CA GLU A 74 1.63 -9.29 0.10
C GLU A 74 2.98 -9.69 -0.49
N ARG A 75 3.90 -10.08 0.39
CA ARG A 75 5.29 -10.37 0.01
C ARG A 75 5.35 -11.51 -1.00
N GLY A 76 5.98 -11.24 -2.14
CA GLY A 76 6.19 -12.22 -3.21
C GLY A 76 5.04 -12.38 -4.21
N THR A 77 3.88 -11.76 -4.00
CA THR A 77 2.71 -11.95 -4.89
C THR A 77 2.29 -10.69 -5.66
N LEU A 78 2.80 -9.50 -5.29
CA LEU A 78 2.40 -8.19 -5.84
C LEU A 78 0.89 -7.87 -5.69
N LYS A 79 0.15 -8.68 -4.93
CA LYS A 79 -1.25 -8.46 -4.59
C LYS A 79 -1.37 -7.41 -3.49
N ILE A 80 -2.40 -6.59 -3.58
CA ILE A 80 -2.67 -5.52 -2.60
C ILE A 80 -3.38 -6.10 -1.38
N LYS A 81 -2.94 -5.75 -0.18
CA LYS A 81 -3.59 -6.11 1.09
C LYS A 81 -4.69 -5.11 1.48
N SER A 82 -5.78 -5.61 2.07
CA SER A 82 -6.94 -4.84 2.55
C SER A 82 -7.20 -5.04 4.03
#